data_AF-B7FIG1-F1
#
_entry.id   AF-B7FIG1-F1
#
_cell.length_a   1.000
_cell.length_b   1.000
_cell.length_c   1.000
_cell.angle_alpha   90.00
_cell.angle_beta   90.00
_cell.angle_gamma   90.00
#
_symmetry.space_group_name_H-M   'P 1'
#
loop_
_entity.id
_entity.type
_entity.pdbx_description
1 polymer ?
#
loop_
_entity_poly.entity_id
_entity_poly.type
_entity_poly.pdbx_seq_one_letter_code
_entity_poly.pdbx_strand_id
1 'polypeptide(L)' 'MVRHEAAEALGSIADDQSVSLLEEFSADPEPLVAQSCQVALSMLEFERSGKSFEFLFMRTPIVH' A
#
# COMPACT_ATOMS: atom_id res chain seq x y z
N MET A 1 8.46 11.82 3.15
CA MET A 1 7.61 12.15 2.00
C MET A 1 8.04 11.36 0.77
N VAL A 2 9.18 11.67 0.12
CA VAL A 2 9.58 10.97 -1.13
C VAL A 2 9.63 9.43 -1.02
N ARG A 3 10.20 8.87 0.05
CA ARG A 3 10.26 7.40 0.24
C ARG A 3 8.89 6.74 0.46
N HIS A 4 7.93 7.50 1.00
CA HIS A 4 6.55 7.04 1.17
C HIS A 4 5.85 7.00 -0.19
N GLU A 5 5.92 8.08 -0.96
CA GLU A 5 5.37 8.18 -2.32
C GLU A 5 5.96 7.10 -3.25
N ALA A 6 7.25 6.78 -3.09
CA ALA A 6 7.90 5.70 -3.83
C ALA A 6 7.32 4.33 -3.46
N ALA A 7 7.11 4.04 -2.18
CA ALA A 7 6.51 2.77 -1.73
C ALA A 7 5.07 2.62 -2.24
N GLU A 8 4.28 3.70 -2.21
CA GLU A 8 2.91 3.72 -2.75
C GLU A 8 2.88 3.49 -4.27
N ALA A 9 3.80 4.13 -5.00
CA ALA A 9 3.92 3.95 -6.45
C ALA A 9 4.29 2.51 -6.81
N LEU A 10 5.25 1.91 -6.08
CA LEU A 10 5.63 0.50 -6.24
C LEU A 10 4.45 -0.45 -5.94
N GLY A 11 3.70 -0.18 -4.86
CA GLY A 11 2.50 -0.94 -4.50
C GLY A 11 1.42 -0.86 -5.58
N SER A 12 1.27 0.30 -6.21
CA SER A 12 0.32 0.53 -7.31
C SER A 12 0.75 -0.13 -8.63
N ILE A 13 2.06 -0.24 -8.90
CA ILE A 13 2.59 -0.97 -10.06
C ILE A 13 2.34 -2.48 -9.91
N ALA A 14 2.50 -3.00 -8.69
CA ALA A 14 2.12 -4.36 -8.31
C ALA A 14 2.77 -5.51 -9.11
N ASP A 15 3.89 -5.25 -9.80
CA ASP A 15 4.68 -6.28 -10.47
C ASP A 15 5.59 -7.05 -9.49
N ASP A 16 6.10 -8.21 -9.91
CA ASP A 16 6.87 -9.09 -9.03
C ASP A 16 8.11 -8.40 -8.45
N GLN A 17 8.78 -7.55 -9.24
CA GLN A 17 9.97 -6.81 -8.79
C GLN A 17 9.61 -5.77 -7.72
N SER A 18 8.52 -5.02 -7.91
CA SER A 18 8.06 -4.04 -6.93
C SER A 18 7.63 -4.70 -5.63
N VAL A 19 6.94 -5.84 -5.71
CA VAL A 19 6.51 -6.60 -4.52
C VAL A 19 7.71 -7.11 -3.74
N SER A 20 8.68 -7.76 -4.40
CA SER A 20 9.89 -8.24 -3.74
C SER A 20 10.67 -7.11 -3.07
N LEU A 21 10.74 -5.93 -3.70
CA LEU A 21 11.40 -4.77 -3.11
C LEU A 21 10.65 -4.26 -1.88
N LEU A 22 9.33 -4.18 -1.93
CA LEU A 22 8.51 -3.78 -0.78
C LEU A 22 8.65 -4.78 0.38
N GLU A 23 8.72 -6.08 0.11
CA GLU A 23 8.95 -7.12 1.12
C GLU A 23 10.32 -6.96 1.79
N GLU A 24 11.38 -6.72 0.99
CA GLU A 24 12.73 -6.48 1.50
C GLU A 24 12.76 -5.27 2.46
N PHE A 25 12.19 -4.15 2.04
CA PHE A 25 12.19 -2.89 2.81
C PHE A 25 11.13 -2.83 3.91
N SER A 26 10.24 -3.84 4.02
CA SER A 26 9.27 -3.94 5.12
C SER A 26 9.91 -4.14 6.50
N ALA A 27 11.20 -4.52 6.52
CA ALA A 27 12.03 -4.69 7.72
C ALA A 27 13.18 -3.67 7.80
N ASP A 28 13.10 -2.56 7.04
CA ASP A 28 14.13 -1.52 7.03
C ASP A 28 14.33 -0.90 8.44
N PRO A 29 15.59 -0.62 8.85
CA PRO A 29 15.87 -0.01 10.15
C PRO A 29 15.28 1.40 10.32
N GLU A 30 14.96 2.11 9.24
CA GLU A 30 14.22 3.37 9.27
C GLU A 30 12.70 3.08 9.36
N PRO A 31 12.06 3.35 10.52
CA PRO A 31 10.67 2.94 10.75
C PRO A 31 9.69 3.48 9.73
N LEU A 32 9.90 4.70 9.21
CA LEU A 32 9.00 5.30 8.23
C LEU A 32 9.06 4.59 6.87
N VAL A 33 10.22 4.04 6.50
CA VAL A 33 10.36 3.23 5.27
C VAL A 33 9.64 1.91 5.46
N ALA A 34 9.94 1.20 6.54
CA ALA A 34 9.32 -0.08 6.87
C ALA A 34 7.78 0.02 6.92
N GLN A 35 7.26 1.02 7.62
CA GLN A 35 5.81 1.27 7.71
C GLN A 35 5.18 1.58 6.35
N SER A 36 5.85 2.37 5.52
CA SER A 36 5.32 2.70 4.18
C SER A 36 5.24 1.45 3.30
N CYS A 37 6.27 0.59 3.33
CA CYS A 37 6.29 -0.67 2.59
C CYS A 37 5.22 -1.66 3.10
N GLN A 38 5.04 -1.77 4.42
CA GLN A 38 4.00 -2.62 5.02
C GLN A 38 2.58 -2.19 4.62
N VAL A 39 2.32 -0.88 4.59
CA VAL A 39 1.02 -0.35 4.14
C VAL A 39 0.79 -0.66 2.66
N ALA A 40 1.77 -0.41 1.80
CA ALA A 40 1.67 -0.70 0.37
C ALA A 40 1.38 -2.19 0.10
N LEU A 41 2.08 -3.11 0.79
CA LEU A 41 1.82 -4.54 0.72
C LEU A 41 0.41 -4.91 1.20
N SER A 42 -0.04 -4.34 2.32
CA SER A 42 -1.38 -4.59 2.86
C SER A 42 -2.49 -4.12 1.91
N MET A 43 -2.30 -2.97 1.25
CA MET A 43 -3.22 -2.46 0.23
C MET A 43 -3.27 -3.40 -0.98
N LEU A 44 -2.10 -3.85 -1.46
CA LEU A 44 -2.01 -4.80 -2.56
C LEU A 44 -2.70 -6.14 -2.24
N GLU A 45 -2.49 -6.69 -1.05
CA GLU A 45 -3.18 -7.89 -0.58
C GLU A 45 -4.71 -7.70 -0.53
N PHE A 46 -5.15 -6.54 -0.04
CA PHE A 46 -6.56 -6.19 0.02
C PHE A 46 -7.19 -6.15 -1.39
N GLU A 47 -6.54 -5.49 -2.35
CA GLU A 47 -6.99 -5.43 -3.75
C GLU A 47 -7.02 -6.81 -4.40
N ARG A 48 -5.94 -7.61 -4.24
CA ARG A 48 -5.86 -8.98 -4.73
C ARG A 48 -6.94 -9.90 -4.15
N SER A 49 -7.43 -9.62 -2.95
CA SER A 49 -8.54 -10.35 -2.34
C SER A 49 -9.91 -10.09 -3.00
N GLY A 50 -9.96 -9.25 -4.04
CA GLY A 50 -11.18 -8.91 -4.77
C GLY A 50 -12.09 -7.95 -4.00
N LYS A 51 -11.58 -7.33 -2.93
CA LYS A 51 -12.28 -6.30 -2.18
C LYS A 51 -12.00 -4.96 -2.85
N SER A 52 -13.02 -4.38 -3.47
CA SER A 52 -12.91 -3.06 -4.09
C SER A 52 -12.58 -2.00 -3.05
N PHE A 53 -11.58 -1.16 -3.34
CA PHE A 53 -11.23 0.02 -2.55
C PHE A 53 -12.37 1.07 -2.52
N GLU A 54 -13.39 0.95 -3.40
CA GLU A 54 -14.65 1.70 -3.28
C GLU A 54 -15.30 1.51 -1.90
N PHE A 55 -15.10 0.37 -1.23
CA PHE A 55 -15.68 0.13 0.08
C PHE A 55 -15.11 1.06 1.17
N LEU A 56 -13.89 1.57 0.98
CA LEU A 56 -13.22 2.48 1.92
C LEU A 56 -13.62 3.95 1.68
N PHE A 57 -13.87 4.34 0.42
CA PHE A 57 -14.20 5.72 0.02
C PHE A 57 -15.71 6.00 -0.12
N MET A 58 -16.58 5.00 -0.27
CA MET A 58 -18.04 5.19 -0.40
C MET A 58 -18.78 5.41 0.93
N ARG A 59 -18.10 5.48 2.08
CA ARG A 59 -18.71 5.98 3.32
C ARG A 59 -18.63 7.51 3.43
N THR A 60 -19.00 8.22 2.37
CA THR A 60 -19.54 9.57 2.52
C THR A 60 -20.84 9.47 3.33
N PRO A 61 -21.05 10.29 4.38
CA PRO A 61 -22.31 10.28 5.08
C PRO A 61 -23.38 10.75 4.09
N ILE A 62 -24.41 9.94 3.88
CA ILE A 62 -25.67 10.44 3.32
C ILE A 62 -26.23 11.35 4.41
N VAL A 63 -25.89 12.63 4.35
CA VAL A 63 -26.60 13.68 5.07
C VAL A 63 -27.97 13.80 4.41
N HIS A 64 -28.97 13.20 5.06
CA HIS A 64 -30.38 13.54 4.85
C HIS A 64 -30.72 14.85 5.55
#